data_AF-A0AAE1GUA7-F1
#
_entry.id   AF-A0AAE1GUA7-F1
#
_cell.length_a   1.000
_cell.length_b   1.000
_cell.length_c   1.000
_cell.angle_alpha   90.00
_cell.angle_beta   90.00
_cell.angle_gamma   90.00
#
_symmetry.space_group_name_H-M   'P 1'
#
loop_
_entity.id
_entity.type
_entity.pdbx_description
1 polymer ?
#
loop_
_entity_poly.entity_id
_entity_poly.type
_entity_poly.pdbx_seq_one_letter_code
_entity_poly.pdbx_strand_id
1 'polypeptide(L)' 'MIRNCGLAVIAIVLSLAVGIFAIVCFPNICDRVHCKTDLTAENCTGVFKPEGGFCGCCPLCVTVIAEGGSCI' A
#
# COMPACT_ATOMS: atom_id res chain seq x y z
N MET A 1 0.51 40.09 20.38
CA MET A 1 -0.11 39.55 19.15
C MET A 1 0.74 38.46 18.45
N ILE A 2 1.91 38.07 18.97
CA ILE A 2 2.85 37.12 18.31
C ILE A 2 2.55 35.63 18.66
N ARG A 3 1.86 35.38 19.79
CA ARG A 3 1.62 34.02 20.32
C ARG A 3 0.64 33.18 19.48
N ASN A 4 -0.26 33.82 18.72
CA ASN A 4 -1.22 33.13 17.84
C ASN A 4 -0.62 32.79 16.45
N CYS A 5 0.42 33.50 16.00
CA CYS A 5 1.03 33.23 14.69
C CYS A 5 1.81 31.90 14.70
N GLY A 6 2.52 31.59 15.80
CA GLY A 6 3.27 30.33 15.93
C GLY A 6 2.36 29.09 15.91
N LEU A 7 1.20 29.17 16.58
CA LEU A 7 0.22 28.08 16.60
C LEU A 7 -0.39 27.85 15.20
N ALA A 8 -0.69 28.93 14.47
CA ALA A 8 -1.22 28.83 13.11
C ALA A 8 -0.23 28.18 12.14
N VAL A 9 1.07 28.54 12.22
CA VAL A 9 2.12 27.93 11.39
C VAL A 9 2.27 26.43 11.68
N ILE A 10 2.26 26.03 12.95
CA ILE A 10 2.33 24.62 13.35
C ILE A 10 1.13 23.83 12.83
N ALA A 11 -0.09 24.39 12.92
CA ALA A 11 -1.29 23.75 12.42
C ALA A 11 -1.26 23.53 10.89
N ILE A 12 -0.73 24.49 10.13
CA ILE A 12 -0.60 24.40 8.67
C ILE A 12 0.39 23.29 8.27
N VAL A 13 1.54 23.18 8.94
CA VAL A 13 2.54 22.13 8.66
C VAL A 13 1.98 20.73 8.96
N LEU A 14 1.22 20.57 10.05
CA LEU A 14 0.57 19.30 10.39
C LEU A 14 -0.50 18.88 9.38
N SER A 15 -1.16 19.85 8.74
CA SER A 15 -2.19 19.59 7.72
C SER A 15 -1.61 19.01 6.42
N LEU A 16 -0.37 19.39 6.07
CA LEU A 16 0.32 18.96 4.86
C LEU A 16 0.89 17.53 4.96
N ALA A 17 0.97 16.96 6.17
CA ALA A 17 1.48 15.60 6.40
C ALA A 17 0.46 14.49 6.06
N VAL A 18 -0.82 14.83 5.82
CA VAL A 18 -1.87 13.86 5.47
C VAL A 18 -1.88 13.60 3.96
N GLY A 19 -0.73 13.22 3.41
CA GLY A 19 -0.60 12.73 2.04
C GLY A 19 -0.82 11.22 1.99
N ILE A 20 -2.05 10.75 2.26
CA ILE A 20 -2.37 9.35 1.99
C ILE A 20 -2.57 9.25 0.48
N PHE A 21 -1.60 8.67 -0.22
CA PHE A 21 -1.76 8.28 -1.61
C PHE A 21 -2.88 7.23 -1.66
N ALA A 22 -4.13 7.66 -1.81
CA ALA A 22 -5.19 6.78 -2.27
C ALA A 22 -4.85 6.42 -3.71
N ILE A 23 -4.06 5.36 -3.89
CA ILE A 23 -3.78 4.79 -5.21
C ILE A 23 -5.11 4.26 -5.72
N VAL A 24 -5.74 5.01 -6.62
CA VAL A 24 -6.98 4.60 -7.27
C VAL A 24 -6.64 3.55 -8.33
N CYS A 25 -7.18 2.34 -8.18
CA CYS A 25 -7.08 1.30 -9.18
C CYS A 25 -8.08 1.58 -10.31
N PHE A 26 -7.62 2.21 -11.39
CA PHE A 26 -8.43 2.39 -12.59
C PHE A 26 -8.67 1.05 -13.31
N PRO A 27 -9.80 0.87 -14.03
CA PRO A 27 -10.17 -0.42 -14.63
C PRO A 27 -9.11 -1.07 -15.53
N ASN A 28 -8.27 -0.27 -16.18
CA ASN A 28 -7.27 -0.74 -17.16
C ASN A 28 -5.83 -0.61 -16.62
N ILE A 29 -5.65 -0.55 -15.30
CA ILE A 29 -4.32 -0.34 -14.73
C ILE A 29 -3.38 -1.54 -15.01
N CYS A 30 -3.92 -2.76 -15.09
CA CYS A 30 -3.14 -3.97 -15.32
C CYS A 30 -2.42 -3.99 -16.67
N ASP A 31 -2.94 -3.28 -17.68
CA ASP A 31 -2.32 -3.16 -19.01
C ASP A 31 -0.95 -2.46 -18.97
N ARG A 32 -0.67 -1.72 -17.89
CA ARG A 32 0.55 -0.93 -17.71
C ARG A 32 1.44 -1.44 -16.57
N VAL A 33 1.02 -2.49 -15.88
CA VAL A 33 1.73 -3.04 -14.73
C VAL A 33 2.64 -4.16 -15.18
N HIS A 34 3.91 -4.08 -14.80
CA HIS A 34 4.87 -5.15 -15.02
C HIS A 34 4.98 -6.00 -13.76
N CYS A 35 4.45 -7.22 -13.82
CA CYS A 35 4.51 -8.18 -12.72
C CYS A 35 5.79 -9.01 -12.75
N LYS A 36 6.20 -9.50 -11.59
CA LYS A 36 7.22 -10.55 -11.50
C LYS A 36 6.70 -11.84 -12.12
N THR A 37 7.46 -12.43 -13.03
CA THR A 37 7.08 -13.65 -13.77
C THR A 37 7.62 -14.92 -13.13
N ASP A 38 8.55 -14.77 -12.19
CA ASP A 38 9.26 -15.85 -11.50
C ASP A 38 8.50 -16.41 -10.30
N LEU A 39 7.44 -15.75 -9.83
CA LEU A 39 6.64 -16.23 -8.71
C LEU A 39 5.59 -17.25 -9.19
N THR A 40 5.62 -18.45 -8.62
CA THR A 40 4.72 -19.57 -8.94
C THR A 40 4.11 -20.13 -7.66
N ALA A 41 3.10 -20.98 -7.81
CA ALA A 41 2.56 -21.72 -6.66
C ALA A 41 3.61 -22.66 -6.03
N GLU A 42 4.55 -23.18 -6.82
CA GLU A 42 5.55 -24.16 -6.39
C GLU A 42 6.66 -23.52 -5.55
N ASN A 43 6.96 -22.25 -5.78
CA ASN A 43 8.01 -21.51 -5.06
C ASN A 43 7.48 -20.53 -4.00
N CYS A 44 6.17 -20.59 -3.70
CA CYS A 44 5.54 -19.79 -2.66
C CYS A 44 5.41 -20.60 -1.36
N THR A 45 6.12 -20.17 -0.31
CA THR A 45 6.05 -20.78 1.04
C THR A 45 4.76 -20.44 1.80
N GLY A 46 3.95 -19.51 1.29
CA GLY A 46 2.69 -19.06 1.88
C GLY A 46 1.47 -19.41 1.03
N VAL A 47 0.46 -18.55 1.07
CA VAL A 47 -0.73 -18.69 0.22
C VAL A 47 -0.48 -17.98 -1.10
N PHE A 48 -0.36 -18.75 -2.17
CA PHE A 48 -0.25 -18.19 -3.51
C PHE A 48 -1.58 -17.55 -3.94
N LYS A 49 -1.53 -16.28 -4.34
CA LYS A 49 -2.66 -15.50 -4.87
C LYS A 49 -2.28 -15.01 -6.27
N PRO A 50 -2.81 -15.61 -7.35
CA PRO A 50 -2.45 -15.21 -8.72
C PRO A 50 -2.82 -13.76 -9.05
N GLU A 51 -3.80 -13.19 -8.35
CA GLU A 51 -4.30 -11.81 -8.51
C GLU A 51 -4.29 -11.05 -7.16
N GLY A 52 -3.20 -11.18 -6.40
CA GLY A 52 -3.11 -10.64 -5.03
C GLY A 52 -2.28 -9.35 -4.89
N GLY A 53 -1.46 -9.03 -5.88
CA GLY A 53 -0.49 -7.95 -5.85
C GLY A 53 -1.11 -6.59 -6.22
N PHE A 54 -0.28 -5.71 -6.79
CA PHE A 54 -0.67 -4.34 -7.14
C PHE A 54 -2.02 -4.26 -7.87
N CYS A 55 -3.02 -3.62 -7.24
CA CYS A 55 -4.39 -3.51 -7.75
C CYS A 55 -5.04 -4.83 -8.21
N GLY A 56 -4.58 -5.98 -7.69
CA GLY A 56 -5.01 -7.31 -8.13
C GLY A 56 -4.35 -7.82 -9.43
N CYS A 57 -3.46 -7.05 -10.06
CA CYS A 57 -2.90 -7.39 -11.37
C CYS A 57 -1.80 -8.46 -11.33
N CYS A 58 -1.13 -8.64 -10.20
CA CYS A 58 0.08 -9.47 -10.11
C CYS A 58 -0.07 -10.64 -9.14
N PRO A 59 0.67 -11.73 -9.36
CA PRO A 59 0.77 -12.79 -8.37
C PRO A 59 1.43 -12.27 -7.08
N LEU A 60 0.97 -12.77 -5.95
CA LEU A 60 1.48 -12.48 -4.62
C LEU A 60 1.57 -13.76 -3.80
N CYS A 61 2.63 -13.90 -3.02
CA CYS A 61 2.76 -14.96 -2.03
C CYS A 61 2.48 -14.37 -0.66
N VAL A 62 1.34 -14.74 -0.06
CA VAL A 62 0.86 -14.13 1.19
C VAL A 62 1.29 -14.97 2.38
N THR A 63 1.94 -14.32 3.34
CA THR A 63 2.16 -14.89 4.67
C THR A 63 0.96 -14.57 5.55
N VAL A 64 0.26 -15.59 6.03
CA VAL A 64 -0.87 -15.41 6.94
C VAL A 64 -0.33 -15.18 8.35
N ILE A 65 -0.73 -14.05 8.94
CA ILE A 65 -0.39 -13.69 10.32
C ILE A 65 -1.47 -14.25 11.23
N ALA A 66 -1.09 -14.83 12.36
CA ALA A 66 -2.05 -15.29 13.37
C ALA A 66 -2.84 -14.11 13.96
N GLU A 67 -4.03 -14.40 14.50
CA GLU A 67 -4.82 -13.40 15.20
C GLU A 67 -4.00 -12.74 16.32
N GLY A 68 -4.02 -11.40 16.38
CA GLY A 68 -3.20 -10.61 17.30
C GLY A 68 -1.74 -10.41 16.89
N GLY A 69 -1.30 -10.96 15.75
CA GLY A 69 0.02 -10.69 15.20
C GLY A 69 0.16 -9.30 14.58
N SER A 70 1.40 -8.82 14.46
CA SER A 70 1.71 -7.48 13.94
C SER A 70 1.72 -7.45 12.41
N CYS A 71 0.94 -6.53 11.84
CA CYS A 71 1.04 -6.13 10.43
C CYS A 71 1.96 -4.91 10.37
N ILE A 72 3.07 -5.02 9.62
CA ILE A 72 3.99 -3.89 9.35
C ILE A 72 3.92 -3.47 7.89
#